data_AF-A0A0K1QBI6-F1
#
_entry.id   AF-A0A0K1QBI6-F1
#
_cell.length_a   1.000
_cell.length_b   1.000
_cell.length_c   1.000
_cell.angle_alpha   90.00
_cell.angle_beta   90.00
_cell.angle_gamma   90.00
#
_symmetry.space_group_name_H-M   'P 1'
#
loop_
_entity.id
_entity.type
_entity.pdbx_description
1 polymer ?
#
loop_
_entity_poly.entity_id
_entity_poly.type
_entity_poly.pdbx_seq_one_letter_code
_entity_poly.pdbx_strand_id
1 'polypeptide(L)'
;MFMKKVICAALIASVGFVYACSSDDDHSHSETGGHTSPFASCQTIIDACHELDVGEGPIHDCHEIGHDATEATGDGECVAKKDECLKTCVADAGTADSGASDGSADAAHE
;
A
#
# COMPACT_ATOMS: atom_id res chain seq x y z
N MET A 1 -26.73 5.87 -32.62
CA MET A 1 -25.93 6.11 -33.84
C MET A 1 -24.93 7.22 -33.56
N PHE A 2 -23.71 6.89 -33.11
CA PHE A 2 -22.65 7.88 -32.85
C PHE A 2 -21.73 7.94 -34.06
N MET A 3 -21.86 9.03 -34.83
CA MET A 3 -21.08 9.30 -36.03
C MET A 3 -19.66 9.74 -35.66
N LYS A 4 -18.69 8.87 -35.97
CA LYS A 4 -17.26 9.19 -36.13
C LYS A 4 -17.13 10.43 -37.03
N LYS A 5 -16.53 11.51 -36.54
CA LYS A 5 -15.90 12.53 -37.40
C LYS A 5 -14.40 12.48 -37.18
N VAL A 6 -13.78 11.63 -38.00
CA VAL A 6 -12.37 11.70 -38.36
C VAL A 6 -12.21 12.95 -39.21
N ILE A 7 -11.43 13.93 -38.72
CA ILE A 7 -10.86 14.96 -39.58
C ILE A 7 -9.35 14.91 -39.35
N CYS A 8 -8.68 14.27 -40.31
CA CYS A 8 -7.26 14.34 -40.53
C CYS A 8 -6.88 15.68 -41.19
N ALA A 9 -5.59 16.00 -41.08
CA ALA A 9 -4.81 17.00 -41.83
C ALA A 9 -4.78 18.40 -41.17
N ALA A 10 -3.65 19.10 -41.03
CA ALA A 10 -2.32 18.91 -41.58
C ALA A 10 -1.26 19.68 -40.77
N LEU A 11 -0.06 19.09 -40.70
CA LEU A 11 1.27 19.69 -40.89
C LEU A 11 1.49 21.15 -40.46
N ILE A 12 2.28 21.35 -39.40
CA ILE A 12 3.29 22.41 -39.38
C ILE A 12 4.62 21.79 -38.90
N ALA A 13 5.54 21.64 -39.85
CA ALA A 13 6.93 21.34 -39.59
C ALA A 13 7.63 22.62 -39.12
N SER A 14 8.11 22.63 -37.87
CA SER A 14 8.99 23.66 -37.34
C SER A 14 10.30 23.01 -36.93
N VAL A 15 11.31 23.17 -37.77
CA VAL A 15 12.67 22.73 -37.50
C VAL A 15 13.34 23.77 -36.60
N GLY A 16 13.96 23.31 -35.52
CA GLY A 16 15.07 24.02 -34.86
C GLY A 16 14.74 24.79 -33.59
N PHE A 17 14.71 24.08 -32.46
CA PHE A 17 15.17 24.65 -31.19
C PHE A 17 16.09 23.63 -30.52
N VAL A 18 17.40 23.81 -30.72
CA VAL A 18 18.45 23.16 -29.93
C VAL A 18 18.41 23.78 -28.54
N TYR A 19 17.57 23.24 -27.65
CA TYR A 19 17.71 23.47 -26.23
C TYR A 19 18.50 22.31 -25.63
N ALA A 20 19.81 22.52 -25.58
CA ALA A 20 20.66 21.82 -24.63
C ALA A 20 20.28 22.31 -23.22
N CYS A 21 19.48 21.52 -22.52
CA CYS A 21 19.52 21.45 -21.07
C CYS A 21 19.53 19.96 -20.71
N SER A 22 20.73 19.47 -20.37
CA SER A 22 20.92 18.29 -19.56
C SER A 22 20.13 18.44 -18.27
N SER A 23 19.10 17.62 -18.13
CA SER A 23 18.87 16.83 -16.94
C SER A 23 18.28 15.53 -17.46
N ASP A 24 19.17 14.57 -17.69
CA ASP A 24 18.81 13.16 -17.61
C ASP A 24 18.47 12.95 -16.13
N ASP A 25 17.27 13.43 -15.76
CA ASP A 25 16.72 13.19 -14.45
C ASP A 25 16.13 11.79 -14.52
N ASP A 26 17.05 10.84 -14.46
CA ASP A 26 16.83 9.47 -14.03
C ASP A 26 16.38 9.53 -12.55
N HIS A 27 15.25 10.19 -12.31
CA HIS A 27 14.37 9.91 -11.19
C HIS A 27 13.76 8.54 -11.45
N SER A 28 14.63 7.53 -11.46
CA SER A 28 14.36 6.27 -10.80
C SER A 28 13.94 6.62 -9.38
N HIS A 29 12.68 6.99 -9.21
CA HIS A 29 11.98 6.63 -8.00
C HIS A 29 12.16 5.11 -7.94
N SER A 30 13.18 4.66 -7.23
CA SER A 30 12.99 3.54 -6.35
C SER A 30 11.82 3.92 -5.46
N GLU A 31 10.61 3.78 -5.99
CA GLU A 31 9.44 3.44 -5.21
C GLU A 31 9.84 2.08 -4.64
N THR A 32 10.59 2.11 -3.53
CA THR A 32 10.52 1.07 -2.51
C THR A 32 9.04 0.75 -2.42
N GLY A 33 8.61 -0.34 -3.06
CA GLY A 33 7.23 -0.59 -3.48
C GLY A 33 6.26 -0.08 -2.42
N GLY A 34 5.78 1.15 -2.64
CA GLY A 34 5.19 1.92 -1.57
C GLY A 34 3.87 1.29 -1.24
N HIS A 35 3.74 0.74 -0.04
CA HIS A 35 2.47 0.23 0.44
C HIS A 35 1.55 1.42 0.72
N THR A 36 0.98 2.01 -0.33
CA THR A 36 0.15 3.21 -0.26
C THR A 36 -1.13 3.02 -1.04
N SER A 37 -2.23 3.53 -0.50
CA SER A 37 -3.55 3.53 -1.11
C SER A 37 -3.97 4.97 -1.43
N PRO A 38 -4.58 5.22 -2.60
CA PRO A 38 -5.13 6.54 -2.94
C PRO A 38 -6.35 6.93 -2.08
N PHE A 39 -6.89 5.98 -1.30
CA PHE A 39 -8.05 6.20 -0.45
C PHE A 39 -7.64 6.45 1.00
N ALA A 40 -8.19 7.51 1.59
CA ALA A 40 -7.77 7.97 2.90
C ALA A 40 -8.03 6.95 4.02
N SER A 41 -9.15 6.21 3.99
CA SER A 41 -9.42 5.22 5.04
C SER A 41 -8.52 4.01 4.93
N CYS A 42 -8.31 3.52 3.71
CA CYS A 42 -7.36 2.44 3.43
C CYS A 42 -5.94 2.80 3.82
N GLN A 43 -5.45 3.99 3.43
CA GLN A 43 -4.11 4.45 3.82
C GLN A 43 -3.95 4.50 5.35
N THR A 44 -4.98 4.97 6.06
CA THR A 44 -4.94 5.00 7.54
C THR A 44 -4.78 3.58 8.12
N ILE A 45 -5.41 2.57 7.53
CA ILE A 45 -5.29 1.18 7.97
C ILE A 45 -3.89 0.65 7.67
N ILE A 46 -3.39 0.85 6.45
CA ILE A 46 -2.04 0.43 6.06
C ILE A 46 -1.00 1.04 7.01
N ASP A 47 -1.05 2.35 7.24
CA ASP A 47 -0.09 3.03 8.12
C ASP A 47 -0.10 2.49 9.56
N ALA A 48 -1.26 2.08 10.07
CA ALA A 48 -1.40 1.55 11.42
C ALA A 48 -0.93 0.10 11.54
N CYS A 49 -1.07 -0.70 10.48
CA CYS A 49 -0.87 -2.15 10.50
C CYS A 49 0.45 -2.59 9.86
N HIS A 50 1.02 -1.82 8.94
CA HIS A 50 2.19 -2.21 8.13
C HIS A 50 3.35 -2.69 9.01
N GLU A 51 3.79 -1.92 9.99
CA GLU A 51 4.94 -2.29 10.83
C GLU A 51 4.68 -3.51 11.74
N LEU A 52 3.41 -3.90 11.92
CA LEU A 52 2.97 -4.98 12.80
C LEU A 52 2.56 -6.24 12.04
N ASP A 53 2.39 -6.13 10.73
CA ASP A 53 2.00 -7.25 9.89
C ASP A 53 3.18 -8.21 9.68
N VAL A 54 3.01 -9.44 10.17
CA VAL A 54 3.98 -10.53 10.03
C VAL A 54 3.70 -11.44 8.82
N GLY A 55 2.67 -11.11 8.03
CA GLY A 55 2.24 -11.85 6.85
C GLY A 55 1.16 -12.90 7.12
N GLU A 56 0.59 -12.95 8.32
CA GLU A 56 -0.59 -13.77 8.63
C GLU A 56 -1.43 -13.20 9.79
N GLY A 57 -2.64 -13.73 9.95
CA GLY A 57 -3.53 -13.42 11.08
C GLY A 57 -4.32 -12.13 10.90
N PRO A 58 -5.00 -11.67 11.97
CA PRO A 58 -5.99 -10.60 11.86
C PRO A 58 -5.39 -9.22 11.53
N ILE A 59 -4.11 -8.99 11.82
CA ILE A 59 -3.40 -7.77 11.38
C ILE A 59 -3.15 -7.83 9.88
N HIS A 60 -2.70 -8.98 9.37
CA HIS A 60 -2.49 -9.20 7.95
C HIS A 60 -3.80 -9.03 7.17
N ASP A 61 -4.89 -9.62 7.64
CA ASP A 61 -6.21 -9.46 7.01
C ASP A 61 -6.60 -7.97 6.89
N CYS A 62 -6.32 -7.17 7.92
CA CYS A 62 -6.55 -5.73 7.91
C CYS A 62 -5.57 -4.97 6.99
N HIS A 63 -4.31 -5.37 6.95
CA HIS A 63 -3.31 -4.85 6.03
C HIS A 63 -3.75 -5.08 4.57
N GLU A 64 -4.17 -6.30 4.23
CA GLU A 64 -4.62 -6.67 2.89
C GLU A 64 -5.87 -5.90 2.47
N ILE A 65 -6.84 -5.70 3.38
CA ILE A 65 -8.02 -4.84 3.11
C ILE A 65 -7.59 -3.43 2.68
N GLY A 66 -6.54 -2.88 3.29
CA GLY A 66 -5.99 -1.58 2.90
C GLY A 66 -5.46 -1.58 1.45
N HIS A 67 -4.92 -2.71 1.00
CA HIS A 67 -4.36 -2.91 -0.34
C HIS A 67 -5.39 -3.28 -1.42
N ASP A 68 -6.48 -3.95 -1.05
CA ASP A 68 -7.51 -4.41 -1.99
C ASP A 68 -8.38 -3.28 -2.57
N ALA A 69 -8.30 -2.09 -1.97
CA ALA A 69 -9.00 -0.92 -2.49
C ALA A 69 -8.34 -0.40 -3.78
N THR A 70 -9.13 -0.39 -4.85
CA THR A 70 -8.77 0.10 -6.18
C THR A 70 -9.73 1.19 -6.61
N GLU A 71 -9.42 1.91 -7.68
CA GLU A 71 -10.35 2.86 -8.31
C GLU A 71 -11.74 2.26 -8.64
N ALA A 72 -11.82 0.93 -8.82
CA ALA A 72 -13.07 0.23 -9.13
C ALA A 72 -13.89 -0.12 -7.87
N THR A 73 -13.23 -0.44 -6.75
CA THR A 73 -13.88 -0.83 -5.47
C THR A 73 -14.08 0.36 -4.53
N GLY A 74 -13.19 1.33 -4.58
CA GLY A 74 -13.20 2.54 -3.76
C GLY A 74 -12.86 2.29 -2.28
N ASP A 75 -13.10 3.30 -1.45
CA ASP A 75 -12.77 3.30 -0.01
C ASP A 75 -13.81 2.56 0.86
N GLY A 76 -14.85 1.98 0.26
CA GLY A 76 -16.05 1.52 1.00
C GLY A 76 -15.75 0.43 2.03
N GLU A 77 -14.91 -0.52 1.67
CA GLU A 77 -14.54 -1.64 2.55
C GLU A 77 -13.65 -1.17 3.70
N CYS A 78 -12.64 -0.35 3.40
CA CYS A 78 -11.80 0.27 4.41
C CYS A 78 -12.59 1.15 5.36
N VAL A 79 -13.56 1.94 4.89
CA VAL A 79 -14.45 2.74 5.75
C VAL A 79 -15.24 1.85 6.71
N ALA A 80 -15.79 0.73 6.21
CA ALA A 80 -16.57 -0.19 7.03
C ALA A 80 -15.73 -0.90 8.10
N LYS A 81 -14.45 -1.17 7.80
CA LYS A 81 -13.55 -1.94 8.67
C LYS A 81 -12.56 -1.10 9.47
N LYS A 82 -12.46 0.21 9.21
CA LYS A 82 -11.46 1.10 9.80
C LYS A 82 -11.34 0.97 11.31
N ASP A 83 -12.43 1.19 12.04
CA ASP A 83 -12.41 1.16 13.51
C ASP A 83 -12.05 -0.21 14.11
N GLU A 84 -12.43 -1.29 13.42
CA GLU A 84 -12.07 -2.65 13.80
C GLU A 84 -10.56 -2.87 13.60
N CYS A 85 -10.07 -2.59 12.40
CA CYS A 85 -8.67 -2.77 12.04
C CYS A 85 -7.71 -1.90 12.86
N LEU A 86 -8.07 -0.65 13.13
CA LEU A 86 -7.26 0.21 14.00
C LEU A 86 -7.19 -0.32 15.43
N LYS A 87 -8.24 -0.94 15.96
CA LYS A 87 -8.14 -1.57 17.29
C LYS A 87 -7.26 -2.80 17.26
N THR A 88 -7.37 -3.64 16.22
CA THR A 88 -6.53 -4.83 16.06
C THR A 88 -5.05 -4.46 15.99
N CYS A 89 -4.71 -3.51 15.13
CA CYS A 89 -3.31 -3.14 14.92
C CYS A 89 -2.72 -2.37 16.11
N VAL A 90 -3.51 -1.55 16.82
CA VAL A 90 -2.98 -0.82 18.00
C VAL A 90 -2.94 -1.69 19.27
N ALA A 91 -3.77 -2.73 19.38
CA ALA A 91 -3.81 -3.61 20.55
C ALA A 91 -2.64 -4.61 20.60
N ASP A 92 -2.09 -5.00 19.46
CA ASP A 92 -0.99 -5.97 19.41
C ASP A 92 0.35 -5.37 19.83
N ALA A 93 0.56 -4.07 19.55
CA ALA A 93 1.68 -3.30 20.09
C ALA A 93 1.73 -3.27 21.64
N GLY A 94 0.61 -3.56 22.31
CA GLY A 94 0.51 -3.65 23.77
C GLY A 94 0.45 -5.09 24.34
N THR A 95 0.35 -6.11 23.48
CA THR A 95 0.14 -7.52 23.90
C THR A 95 1.38 -8.40 23.70
N ALA A 96 2.52 -7.83 23.26
CA ALA A 96 3.81 -8.50 23.22
C ALA A 96 4.41 -8.90 24.60
N ASP A 97 3.62 -8.90 25.68
CA ASP A 97 4.03 -9.28 27.05
C ASP A 97 3.39 -10.60 27.54
N SER A 98 2.66 -11.34 26.70
CA SER A 98 2.04 -12.61 27.11
C SER A 98 2.45 -13.79 26.24
N GLY A 99 3.66 -14.31 26.49
CA GLY A 99 4.13 -15.65 26.09
C GLY A 99 5.52 -15.61 25.43
N ALA A 100 6.60 -16.13 26.01
CA ALA A 100 6.73 -17.36 26.77
C ALA A 100 7.80 -17.27 27.86
N SER A 101 7.39 -17.53 29.10
CA SER A 101 8.27 -18.09 30.13
C SER A 101 7.67 -19.42 30.56
N ASP A 102 7.75 -20.42 29.68
CA ASP A 102 7.68 -21.81 30.11
C ASP A 102 9.07 -22.22 30.58
N GLY A 103 9.32 -21.95 31.86
CA GLY A 103 10.35 -22.63 32.61
C GLY A 103 9.85 -23.99 33.06
N SER A 104 10.48 -25.06 32.56
CA SER A 104 10.69 -26.35 33.25
C SER A 104 11.70 -27.14 32.43
N ALA A 105 12.98 -27.16 32.83
CA ALA A 105 13.56 -28.07 33.83
C ALA A 105 13.71 -29.52 33.31
N ASP A 106 14.98 -29.91 33.18
CA ASP A 106 15.56 -31.26 33.25
C ASP A 106 15.01 -32.41 32.39
N ALA A 107 15.84 -32.90 31.46
CA ALA A 107 16.17 -34.33 31.38
C ALA A 107 17.54 -34.54 30.72
N ALA A 108 18.49 -35.06 31.50
CA ALA A 108 19.78 -35.58 31.07
C ALA A 108 19.63 -36.82 30.16
N HIS A 109 20.39 -36.86 29.06
CA HIS A 109 20.72 -38.04 28.24
C HIS A 109 21.79 -37.57 27.21
N GLU A 110 23.04 -38.01 27.12
CA GLU A 110 23.87 -39.09 27.71
C GLU A 110 25.32 -38.57 27.80
#